data_AF-A0A2R3QCX3-F1
#
_entry.id   AF-A0A2R3QCX3-F1
#
_cell.length_a   1.000
_cell.length_b   1.000
_cell.length_c   1.000
_cell.angle_alpha   90.00
_cell.angle_beta   90.00
_cell.angle_gamma   90.00
#
_symmetry.space_group_name_H-M   'P 1'
#
loop_
_entity.id
_entity.type
_entity.pdbx_description
1 polymer ?
#
loop_
_entity_poly.entity_id
_entity_poly.type
_entity_poly.pdbx_seq_one_letter_code
_entity_poly.pdbx_strand_id
1 'polypeptide(L)'
;MRFSFSAIRASRLFGFGLAATLAATLTACGGGGGGDDPDVGPPAGTQQYPGGIWEGTSGAGAAQRTMLGFVDPGVDGKGGEFYFARGAAGSAGYDSLYGLLRTNVTAVQATGVTYYSVQDGKFASNLTLRGTATSHPATGRPATLSGNYTSPAGTAAATGTPTNFKLNYSALNNYPARSDLLAGTYRGAGLFGGQWVITVSPRGTLSGRVGGCSVQGSAAPRAPDSALYSVTMNLSGDENTCAPYSGSQQVGVAFLRFDAANVPNGIWIFTRNATGTPNTYVLNGLADPRQPNIPSPTPLSIAGNWAGTLKLPAGVTGDSGIWGSVLPDGGFFFYTDSSFNHNALYGRLIRYHENESFNRFVTANDGVFFDRLLGGTGDYQGGYVGGVLVDVSLESTGEPGPATRMTGSYSYVSQPGGYPTQFIMQPDSMYALPRGREPNINLIVGTYRMPGTGFGGHTTDIQVAADGSITGETSNGCSIVGKLLGGVGSGLNLYRVEAFGYLEAAVKPANTIGCELSTGPSQSGSAAAIFDPEGNVTGLRILAAGLQYSGKRAHTVFVGNKR
;
A
#
# COMPACT_ATOMS: atom_id res chain seq x y z
N MET A 1 -39.90 -67.09 -4.46
CA MET A 1 -39.12 -68.25 -4.99
C MET A 1 -37.64 -68.08 -4.61
N ARG A 2 -36.79 -69.11 -4.78
CA ARG A 2 -35.36 -69.13 -4.42
C ARG A 2 -34.45 -68.95 -5.65
N PHE A 3 -33.13 -68.83 -5.39
CA PHE A 3 -31.99 -69.08 -6.30
C PHE A 3 -31.64 -67.96 -7.31
N SER A 4 -30.36 -67.71 -7.65
CA SER A 4 -29.08 -68.14 -7.04
C SER A 4 -27.91 -67.20 -7.40
N PHE A 5 -26.81 -67.28 -6.63
CA PHE A 5 -25.46 -66.87 -7.04
C PHE A 5 -24.97 -67.61 -8.30
N SER A 6 -24.04 -67.02 -9.06
CA SER A 6 -22.63 -67.47 -9.09
C SER A 6 -21.69 -66.50 -9.84
N ALA A 7 -20.39 -66.57 -9.56
CA ALA A 7 -19.31 -65.92 -10.30
C ALA A 7 -18.24 -66.97 -10.68
N ILE A 8 -17.61 -66.84 -11.86
CA ILE A 8 -16.63 -67.82 -12.35
C ILE A 8 -15.36 -67.14 -12.93
N ARG A 9 -14.23 -67.56 -12.33
CA ARG A 9 -12.84 -67.73 -12.80
C ARG A 9 -12.55 -67.46 -14.30
N ALA A 10 -11.46 -66.81 -14.74
CA ALA A 10 -10.03 -66.84 -14.38
C ALA A 10 -9.18 -67.97 -15.04
N SER A 11 -8.20 -67.60 -15.88
CA SER A 11 -7.04 -68.36 -16.41
C SER A 11 -6.08 -67.38 -17.16
N ARG A 12 -4.76 -67.33 -16.91
CA ARG A 12 -3.62 -68.13 -17.50
C ARG A 12 -3.47 -67.95 -19.02
N LEU A 13 -2.30 -67.76 -19.67
CA LEU A 13 -0.84 -67.59 -19.36
C LEU A 13 -0.21 -66.80 -20.58
N PHE A 14 1.08 -66.65 -20.95
CA PHE A 14 2.45 -67.17 -20.63
C PHE A 14 3.51 -66.17 -21.23
N GLY A 15 4.83 -66.32 -20.97
CA GLY A 15 5.95 -65.62 -21.66
C GLY A 15 6.56 -64.45 -20.84
N PHE A 16 7.76 -64.44 -20.25
CA PHE A 16 9.05 -65.19 -20.30
C PHE A 16 10.15 -64.62 -21.24
N GLY A 17 11.31 -64.26 -20.65
CA GLY A 17 12.52 -63.74 -21.32
C GLY A 17 12.99 -62.36 -20.81
N LEU A 18 14.23 -62.09 -20.37
CA LEU A 18 15.20 -62.77 -19.47
C LEU A 18 16.63 -62.24 -19.77
N ALA A 19 17.08 -61.18 -19.08
CA ALA A 19 18.49 -60.82 -18.79
C ALA A 19 18.44 -59.66 -17.76
N ALA A 20 19.15 -59.61 -16.62
CA ALA A 20 20.53 -59.96 -16.26
C ALA A 20 21.58 -59.02 -16.91
N THR A 21 22.52 -58.39 -16.20
CA THR A 21 22.78 -58.28 -14.74
C THR A 21 23.80 -57.16 -14.52
N LEU A 22 23.65 -56.33 -13.47
CA LEU A 22 24.77 -56.01 -12.58
C LEU A 22 24.30 -55.36 -11.27
N ALA A 23 24.63 -56.01 -10.15
CA ALA A 23 24.70 -55.37 -8.84
C ALA A 23 26.09 -55.72 -8.28
N ALA A 24 26.90 -54.70 -8.03
CA ALA A 24 28.23 -54.83 -7.43
C ALA A 24 28.31 -53.82 -6.28
N THR A 25 28.75 -54.29 -5.12
CA THR A 25 28.79 -53.52 -3.87
C THR A 25 30.22 -53.43 -3.35
N LEU A 26 30.48 -52.48 -2.44
CA LEU A 26 31.73 -52.28 -1.68
C LEU A 26 32.89 -51.73 -2.55
N THR A 27 33.87 -50.99 -2.00
CA THR A 27 34.15 -50.57 -0.61
C THR A 27 34.08 -49.03 -0.48
N ALA A 28 33.74 -48.37 0.63
CA ALA A 28 33.51 -48.72 2.04
C ALA A 28 34.76 -48.87 2.95
N CYS A 29 35.13 -47.78 3.64
CA CYS A 29 35.56 -47.73 5.05
C CYS A 29 35.63 -46.25 5.49
N GLY A 30 35.11 -45.77 6.62
CA GLY A 30 34.28 -46.33 7.69
C GLY A 30 34.07 -45.23 8.75
N GLY A 31 33.13 -45.29 9.71
CA GLY A 31 32.08 -46.26 9.99
C GLY A 31 31.19 -45.72 11.13
N GLY A 32 30.03 -46.33 11.38
CA GLY A 32 29.15 -45.94 12.49
C GLY A 32 29.40 -46.78 13.75
N GLY A 33 29.45 -46.14 14.92
CA GLY A 33 29.58 -46.79 16.23
C GLY A 33 29.49 -45.75 17.35
N GLY A 34 28.66 -46.01 18.37
CA GLY A 34 28.26 -44.98 19.34
C GLY A 34 29.36 -44.54 20.31
N GLY A 35 29.33 -43.25 20.64
CA GLY A 35 30.11 -42.57 21.68
C GLY A 35 29.71 -41.09 21.70
N ASP A 36 29.61 -40.49 22.88
CA ASP A 36 29.23 -39.08 23.02
C ASP A 36 30.39 -38.15 22.60
N ASP A 37 30.19 -37.38 21.53
CA ASP A 37 30.99 -36.19 21.22
C ASP A 37 30.08 -35.18 20.48
N PRO A 38 29.90 -33.94 20.99
CA PRO A 38 28.88 -33.04 20.47
C PRO A 38 29.32 -32.31 19.19
N ASP A 39 28.46 -32.32 18.17
CA ASP A 39 28.42 -31.35 17.07
C ASP A 39 29.80 -30.87 16.56
N VAL A 40 30.50 -31.71 15.78
CA VAL A 40 31.78 -31.34 15.16
C VAL A 40 31.54 -30.80 13.74
N GLY A 41 31.90 -29.54 13.52
CA GLY A 41 31.68 -28.83 12.26
C GLY A 41 32.48 -29.35 11.06
N PRO A 42 32.19 -28.84 9.85
CA PRO A 42 32.70 -29.36 8.58
C PRO A 42 34.23 -29.19 8.48
N PRO A 43 34.94 -30.13 7.83
CA PRO A 43 36.39 -30.09 7.70
C PRO A 43 36.91 -28.76 7.13
N ALA A 44 38.07 -28.31 7.63
CA ALA A 44 38.75 -27.13 7.10
C ALA A 44 38.99 -27.25 5.59
N GLY A 45 38.62 -26.22 4.83
CA GLY A 45 38.63 -26.24 3.36
C GLY A 45 37.28 -26.57 2.70
N THR A 46 36.26 -26.98 3.46
CA THR A 46 34.90 -27.18 2.94
C THR A 46 34.31 -25.88 2.38
N GLN A 47 33.80 -25.93 1.15
CA GLN A 47 33.10 -24.83 0.50
C GLN A 47 31.95 -24.32 1.37
N GLN A 48 31.93 -23.01 1.60
CA GLN A 48 30.84 -22.32 2.28
C GLN A 48 29.79 -21.89 1.27
N TYR A 49 28.53 -21.99 1.71
CA TYR A 49 27.35 -21.72 0.89
C TYR A 49 26.56 -20.59 1.53
N PRO A 50 26.91 -19.30 1.33
CA PRO A 50 26.27 -18.18 2.02
C PRO A 50 24.84 -17.88 1.53
N GLY A 51 24.15 -18.85 0.94
CA GLY A 51 22.79 -18.70 0.43
C GLY A 51 21.74 -18.58 1.54
N GLY A 52 20.86 -17.59 1.45
CA GLY A 52 19.79 -17.32 2.41
C GLY A 52 19.67 -15.85 2.81
N ILE A 53 18.83 -15.60 3.80
CA ILE A 53 18.53 -14.30 4.40
C ILE A 53 19.57 -13.98 5.49
N TRP A 54 20.06 -12.74 5.51
CA TRP A 54 21.14 -12.26 6.38
C TRP A 54 20.73 -10.99 7.12
N GLU A 55 21.11 -10.87 8.40
CA GLU A 55 20.75 -9.73 9.26
C GLU A 55 21.92 -9.33 10.16
N GLY A 56 22.17 -8.02 10.31
CA GLY A 56 23.28 -7.50 11.11
C GLY A 56 23.50 -6.01 10.89
N THR A 57 24.77 -5.61 10.67
CA THR A 57 25.15 -4.19 10.63
C THR A 57 26.23 -3.86 9.58
N SER A 58 26.26 -2.58 9.19
CA SER A 58 27.27 -1.92 8.35
C SER A 58 27.86 -0.72 9.10
N GLY A 59 29.14 -0.41 8.89
CA GLY A 59 29.84 0.69 9.58
C GLY A 59 30.31 0.34 11.00
N ALA A 60 30.79 1.35 11.72
CA ALA A 60 31.32 1.23 13.08
C ALA A 60 30.99 2.46 13.94
N GLY A 61 30.94 2.29 15.27
CA GLY A 61 30.63 3.37 16.22
C GLY A 61 29.30 4.06 15.91
N ALA A 62 29.24 5.38 16.07
CA ALA A 62 28.04 6.18 15.76
C ALA A 62 27.62 6.14 14.26
N ALA A 63 28.50 5.70 13.37
CA ALA A 63 28.21 5.47 11.95
C ALA A 63 27.68 4.05 11.66
N GLN A 64 27.56 3.18 12.67
CA GLN A 64 26.97 1.85 12.52
C GLN A 64 25.47 1.94 12.18
N ARG A 65 25.02 1.12 11.23
CA ARG A 65 23.63 1.06 10.74
C ARG A 65 23.18 -0.39 10.64
N THR A 66 21.88 -0.62 10.76
CA THR A 66 21.28 -1.92 10.46
C THR A 66 21.54 -2.30 9.01
N MET A 67 21.77 -3.58 8.76
CA MET A 67 21.94 -4.11 7.40
C MET A 67 21.28 -5.49 7.33
N LEU A 68 20.52 -5.73 6.28
CA LEU A 68 19.83 -7.00 6.04
C LEU A 68 19.81 -7.33 4.55
N GLY A 69 19.45 -8.55 4.18
CA GLY A 69 19.24 -8.89 2.78
C GLY A 69 19.28 -10.38 2.48
N PHE A 70 19.54 -10.71 1.22
CA PHE A 70 19.55 -12.07 0.69
C PHE A 70 20.75 -12.28 -0.25
N VAL A 71 21.29 -13.49 -0.20
CA VAL A 71 22.26 -14.03 -1.15
C VAL A 71 21.69 -15.29 -1.76
N ASP A 72 21.67 -15.39 -3.08
CA ASP A 72 21.34 -16.61 -3.80
C ASP A 72 22.55 -17.57 -3.75
N PRO A 73 22.39 -18.84 -3.38
CA PRO A 73 23.48 -19.81 -3.46
C PRO A 73 23.99 -20.03 -4.90
N GLY A 74 23.15 -19.81 -5.92
CA GLY A 74 23.44 -20.20 -7.31
C GLY A 74 23.39 -21.72 -7.51
N VAL A 75 23.34 -22.16 -8.78
CA VAL A 75 23.16 -23.58 -9.16
C VAL A 75 24.23 -24.49 -8.54
N ASP A 76 25.49 -24.05 -8.53
CA ASP A 76 26.62 -24.78 -7.96
C ASP A 76 26.87 -24.50 -6.46
N GLY A 77 26.04 -23.65 -5.83
CA GLY A 77 26.31 -23.10 -4.50
C GLY A 77 27.50 -22.11 -4.42
N LYS A 78 28.14 -21.81 -5.56
CA LYS A 78 29.30 -20.91 -5.67
C LYS A 78 28.94 -19.41 -5.61
N GLY A 79 27.69 -19.08 -5.26
CA GLY A 79 27.11 -17.74 -5.21
C GLY A 79 26.36 -17.36 -6.49
N GLY A 80 25.30 -16.56 -6.32
CA GLY A 80 24.46 -16.00 -7.39
C GLY A 80 24.19 -14.50 -7.19
N GLU A 81 22.94 -14.08 -7.37
CA GLU A 81 22.54 -12.70 -7.07
C GLU A 81 22.61 -12.39 -5.58
N PHE A 82 22.88 -11.15 -5.21
CA PHE A 82 22.65 -10.67 -3.84
C PHE A 82 21.97 -9.31 -3.82
N TYR A 83 21.23 -9.05 -2.75
CA TYR A 83 20.60 -7.78 -2.42
C TYR A 83 20.81 -7.53 -0.93
N PHE A 84 21.46 -6.43 -0.56
CA PHE A 84 21.52 -5.96 0.82
C PHE A 84 20.92 -4.55 0.92
N ALA A 85 20.07 -4.35 1.93
CA ALA A 85 19.63 -3.04 2.37
C ALA A 85 20.45 -2.61 3.59
N ARG A 86 20.87 -1.35 3.62
CA ARG A 86 21.58 -0.71 4.73
C ARG A 86 20.77 0.49 5.18
N GLY A 87 20.55 0.64 6.50
CA GLY A 87 19.93 1.85 7.04
C GLY A 87 20.74 3.10 6.67
N ALA A 88 20.09 4.09 6.07
CA ALA A 88 20.68 5.38 5.75
C ALA A 88 20.97 6.18 7.06
N ALA A 89 21.51 7.40 6.94
CA ALA A 89 21.50 8.32 8.08
C ALA A 89 20.17 9.10 8.14
N GLY A 90 19.68 9.36 9.36
CA GLY A 90 18.37 9.98 9.58
C GLY A 90 17.20 9.02 9.29
N SER A 91 16.03 9.58 9.05
CA SER A 91 14.78 8.86 8.77
C SER A 91 14.57 8.47 7.31
N ALA A 92 15.56 8.67 6.43
CA ALA A 92 15.48 8.40 4.99
C ALA A 92 15.35 6.92 4.61
N GLY A 93 15.35 5.99 5.58
CA GLY A 93 15.14 4.56 5.34
C GLY A 93 16.42 3.81 4.99
N TYR A 94 16.48 3.23 3.78
CA TYR A 94 17.45 2.20 3.42
C TYR A 94 18.09 2.43 2.05
N ASP A 95 19.42 2.51 2.04
CA ASP A 95 20.25 2.38 0.84
C ASP A 95 20.25 0.92 0.37
N SER A 96 20.47 0.68 -0.93
CA SER A 96 20.52 -0.66 -1.51
C SER A 96 21.89 -0.97 -2.13
N LEU A 97 22.39 -2.19 -1.96
CA LEU A 97 23.65 -2.70 -2.49
C LEU A 97 23.38 -4.07 -3.13
N TYR A 98 23.51 -4.20 -4.45
CA TYR A 98 23.16 -5.43 -5.18
C TYR A 98 24.10 -5.76 -6.34
N GLY A 99 24.14 -7.03 -6.73
CA GLY A 99 24.97 -7.52 -7.84
C GLY A 99 25.10 -9.03 -7.87
N LEU A 100 26.20 -9.53 -8.44
CA LEU A 100 26.56 -10.95 -8.45
C LEU A 100 27.69 -11.23 -7.46
N LEU A 101 27.44 -12.14 -6.53
CA LEU A 101 28.35 -12.58 -5.48
C LEU A 101 28.91 -13.96 -5.84
N ARG A 102 30.21 -14.15 -5.66
CA ARG A 102 30.91 -15.43 -5.84
C ARG A 102 31.61 -15.85 -4.55
N THR A 103 31.64 -17.15 -4.28
CA THR A 103 32.23 -17.73 -3.07
C THR A 103 33.22 -18.85 -3.43
N ASN A 104 34.42 -18.80 -2.86
CA ASN A 104 35.46 -19.82 -3.01
C ASN A 104 36.00 -20.22 -1.63
N VAL A 105 35.77 -21.47 -1.22
CA VAL A 105 36.00 -21.96 0.15
C VAL A 105 35.24 -21.07 1.14
N THR A 106 35.90 -20.16 1.87
CA THR A 106 35.27 -19.18 2.77
C THR A 106 35.24 -17.76 2.18
N ALA A 107 36.01 -17.48 1.14
CA ALA A 107 36.19 -16.13 0.59
C ALA A 107 35.00 -15.74 -0.29
N VAL A 108 34.41 -14.58 0.00
CA VAL A 108 33.26 -14.00 -0.70
C VAL A 108 33.70 -12.74 -1.45
N GLN A 109 33.36 -12.64 -2.74
CA GLN A 109 33.67 -11.48 -3.57
C GLN A 109 32.53 -11.16 -4.55
N ALA A 110 32.21 -9.87 -4.67
CA ALA A 110 31.40 -9.32 -5.75
C ALA A 110 32.14 -8.13 -6.41
N THR A 111 31.94 -7.96 -7.72
CA THR A 111 32.57 -6.92 -8.55
C THR A 111 31.55 -6.42 -9.57
N GLY A 112 31.58 -5.13 -9.92
CA GLY A 112 30.50 -4.54 -10.71
C GLY A 112 29.23 -4.32 -9.87
N VAL A 113 29.39 -4.16 -8.56
CA VAL A 113 28.28 -3.98 -7.62
C VAL A 113 27.67 -2.60 -7.81
N THR A 114 26.34 -2.54 -7.74
CA THR A 114 25.57 -1.29 -7.78
C THR A 114 25.11 -0.92 -6.38
N TYR A 115 25.26 0.36 -6.05
CA TYR A 115 24.70 1.01 -4.88
C TYR A 115 23.60 1.99 -5.31
N TYR A 116 22.55 2.10 -4.51
CA TYR A 116 21.56 3.16 -4.59
C TYR A 116 21.46 3.85 -3.23
N SER A 117 21.73 5.15 -3.20
CA SER A 117 21.61 6.01 -2.02
C SER A 117 20.22 6.61 -1.97
N VAL A 118 19.48 6.33 -0.89
CA VAL A 118 18.11 6.81 -0.75
C VAL A 118 18.05 8.29 -0.31
N GLN A 119 19.15 8.84 0.20
CA GLN A 119 19.18 10.22 0.69
C GLN A 119 19.22 11.27 -0.43
N ASP A 120 19.82 10.93 -1.57
CA ASP A 120 19.95 11.82 -2.74
C ASP A 120 19.47 11.19 -4.06
N GLY A 121 18.90 9.98 -3.99
CA GLY A 121 18.31 9.27 -5.13
C GLY A 121 19.31 8.78 -6.18
N LYS A 122 20.61 8.73 -5.85
CA LYS A 122 21.68 8.46 -6.82
C LYS A 122 22.19 7.03 -6.78
N PHE A 123 22.60 6.55 -7.96
CA PHE A 123 23.34 5.31 -8.11
C PHE A 123 24.85 5.54 -8.11
N ALA A 124 25.59 4.60 -7.52
CA ALA A 124 27.02 4.42 -7.79
C ALA A 124 27.25 2.98 -8.30
N SER A 125 28.06 2.82 -9.33
CA SER A 125 28.31 1.53 -9.98
C SER A 125 29.79 1.13 -9.87
N ASN A 126 30.10 -0.11 -10.27
CA ASN A 126 31.46 -0.66 -10.26
C ASN A 126 32.11 -0.76 -8.87
N LEU A 127 31.30 -0.79 -7.81
CA LEU A 127 31.80 -1.12 -6.47
C LEU A 127 32.34 -2.56 -6.43
N THR A 128 33.20 -2.82 -5.44
CA THR A 128 33.56 -4.18 -5.03
C THR A 128 33.06 -4.45 -3.61
N LEU A 129 32.67 -5.70 -3.35
CA LEU A 129 32.43 -6.22 -2.01
C LEU A 129 33.36 -7.42 -1.81
N ARG A 130 34.00 -7.49 -0.64
CA ARG A 130 34.92 -8.58 -0.25
C ARG A 130 34.66 -8.97 1.19
N GLY A 131 34.68 -10.26 1.49
CA GLY A 131 34.44 -10.75 2.84
C GLY A 131 34.69 -12.24 3.01
N THR A 132 34.27 -12.75 4.15
CA THR A 132 34.41 -14.15 4.57
C THR A 132 33.06 -14.66 5.06
N ALA A 133 32.64 -15.81 4.53
CA ALA A 133 31.56 -16.61 5.09
C ALA A 133 32.15 -17.65 6.07
N THR A 134 31.54 -17.78 7.24
CA THR A 134 31.96 -18.71 8.29
C THR A 134 30.78 -19.58 8.72
N SER A 135 30.98 -20.91 8.73
CA SER A 135 30.03 -21.88 9.25
C SER A 135 29.91 -21.83 10.78
N HIS A 136 28.77 -22.27 11.31
CA HIS A 136 28.61 -22.59 12.71
C HIS A 136 29.54 -23.78 13.06
N PRO A 137 30.38 -23.69 14.11
CA PRO A 137 31.32 -24.74 14.44
C PRO A 137 30.63 -26.04 14.88
N ALA A 138 29.35 -25.96 15.27
CA ALA A 138 28.54 -27.11 15.65
C ALA A 138 27.79 -27.77 14.48
N THR A 139 27.09 -26.98 13.65
CA THR A 139 26.10 -27.52 12.69
C THR A 139 26.53 -27.42 11.23
N GLY A 140 27.69 -26.81 10.94
CA GLY A 140 28.21 -26.62 9.58
C GLY A 140 27.45 -25.67 8.66
N ARG A 141 26.22 -25.28 9.04
CA ARG A 141 25.43 -24.26 8.34
C ARG A 141 26.13 -22.90 8.37
N PRO A 142 25.92 -21.99 7.40
CA PRO A 142 26.42 -20.62 7.47
C PRO A 142 25.98 -19.95 8.78
N ALA A 143 26.90 -19.26 9.46
CA ALA A 143 26.60 -18.54 10.71
C ALA A 143 26.84 -17.04 10.58
N THR A 144 27.98 -16.64 10.01
CA THR A 144 28.33 -15.22 9.83
C THR A 144 28.91 -14.92 8.46
N LEU A 145 28.61 -13.73 7.95
CA LEU A 145 29.13 -13.16 6.71
C LEU A 145 29.63 -11.75 7.01
N SER A 146 30.95 -11.53 6.98
CA SER A 146 31.57 -10.25 7.33
C SER A 146 32.62 -9.81 6.31
N GLY A 147 32.81 -8.51 6.16
CA GLY A 147 33.69 -7.98 5.13
C GLY A 147 33.65 -6.47 5.01
N ASN A 148 33.93 -5.96 3.82
CA ASN A 148 33.76 -4.56 3.44
C ASN A 148 33.29 -4.39 1.99
N TYR A 149 32.75 -3.21 1.67
CA TYR A 149 32.49 -2.77 0.30
C TYR A 149 33.09 -1.38 0.04
N THR A 150 33.43 -1.10 -1.21
CA THR A 150 34.02 0.18 -1.65
C THR A 150 33.09 1.36 -1.36
N SER A 151 33.61 2.53 -0.95
CA SER A 151 32.81 3.75 -0.75
C SER A 151 31.96 4.06 -2.00
N PRO A 152 30.65 4.32 -1.86
CA PRO A 152 29.75 4.63 -2.99
C PRO A 152 29.93 6.08 -3.47
N ALA A 153 31.08 6.37 -4.09
CA ALA A 153 31.47 7.70 -4.55
C ALA A 153 30.40 8.33 -5.47
N GLY A 154 30.16 9.64 -5.30
CA GLY A 154 29.12 10.38 -6.02
C GLY A 154 27.74 10.41 -5.33
N THR A 155 27.53 9.60 -4.28
CA THR A 155 26.30 9.58 -3.48
C THR A 155 26.48 10.20 -2.10
N ALA A 156 25.37 10.56 -1.44
CA ALA A 156 25.38 11.06 -0.05
C ALA A 156 25.96 10.06 0.98
N ALA A 157 26.01 8.76 0.65
CA ALA A 157 26.60 7.73 1.51
C ALA A 157 28.13 7.58 1.35
N ALA A 158 28.79 8.41 0.52
CA ALA A 158 30.23 8.34 0.30
C ALA A 158 31.04 8.82 1.51
N THR A 159 31.93 7.97 2.03
CA THR A 159 32.86 8.30 3.12
C THR A 159 34.32 8.43 2.66
N GLY A 160 34.62 8.07 1.41
CA GLY A 160 35.98 7.93 0.88
C GLY A 160 36.72 6.66 1.33
N THR A 161 36.14 5.89 2.26
CA THR A 161 36.74 4.68 2.86
C THR A 161 35.87 3.44 2.63
N PRO A 162 36.45 2.23 2.49
CA PRO A 162 35.66 1.00 2.45
C PRO A 162 34.80 0.84 3.71
N THR A 163 33.51 0.62 3.54
CA THR A 163 32.58 0.44 4.66
C THR A 163 32.53 -1.04 5.07
N ASN A 164 32.83 -1.33 6.33
CA ASN A 164 32.76 -2.68 6.88
C ASN A 164 31.31 -3.15 7.06
N PHE A 165 31.10 -4.47 7.10
CA PHE A 165 29.82 -5.08 7.49
C PHE A 165 30.04 -6.38 8.26
N LYS A 166 29.07 -6.74 9.11
CA LYS A 166 28.96 -8.03 9.77
C LYS A 166 27.48 -8.44 9.84
N LEU A 167 27.16 -9.54 9.19
CA LEU A 167 25.84 -10.15 9.13
C LEU A 167 25.88 -11.53 9.78
N ASN A 168 24.76 -11.91 10.39
CA ASN A 168 24.51 -13.24 10.93
C ASN A 168 23.42 -13.91 10.06
N TYR A 169 23.41 -15.25 10.04
CA TYR A 169 22.40 -16.01 9.31
C TYR A 169 21.03 -15.86 9.99
N SER A 170 20.02 -15.42 9.24
CA SER A 170 18.71 -15.11 9.83
C SER A 170 17.94 -16.38 10.22
N ALA A 171 17.17 -16.28 11.32
CA ALA A 171 16.20 -17.30 11.69
C ALA A 171 15.11 -17.52 10.62
N LEU A 172 14.83 -16.51 9.79
CA LEU A 172 13.86 -16.56 8.68
C LEU A 172 14.18 -17.62 7.61
N ASN A 173 15.40 -18.18 7.61
CA ASN A 173 15.81 -19.32 6.78
C ASN A 173 15.32 -20.68 7.29
N ASN A 174 14.49 -20.72 8.34
CA ASN A 174 13.86 -21.94 8.86
C ASN A 174 12.33 -21.81 8.93
N TYR A 175 11.76 -20.80 8.25
CA TYR A 175 10.33 -20.54 8.15
C TYR A 175 9.84 -20.90 6.75
N PRO A 176 8.70 -21.60 6.59
CA PRO A 176 8.22 -21.99 5.28
C PRO A 176 7.74 -20.81 4.43
N ALA A 177 8.00 -20.83 3.12
CA ALA A 177 7.35 -19.94 2.16
C ALA A 177 6.23 -20.64 1.39
N ARG A 178 5.03 -20.04 1.44
CA ARG A 178 3.82 -20.50 0.74
C ARG A 178 2.93 -19.31 0.42
N SER A 179 2.10 -19.38 -0.63
CA SER A 179 1.27 -18.24 -1.03
C SER A 179 0.15 -17.91 -0.03
N ASP A 180 -0.33 -18.87 0.77
CA ASP A 180 -1.24 -18.63 1.90
C ASP A 180 -0.56 -17.84 3.03
N LEU A 181 0.72 -18.09 3.28
CA LEU A 181 1.48 -17.36 4.29
C LEU A 181 1.77 -15.93 3.84
N LEU A 182 2.09 -15.72 2.55
CA LEU A 182 2.28 -14.38 2.00
C LEU A 182 0.97 -13.59 1.82
N ALA A 183 -0.19 -14.24 1.74
CA ALA A 183 -1.46 -13.56 1.52
C ALA A 183 -1.76 -12.50 2.61
N GLY A 184 -2.10 -11.29 2.18
CA GLY A 184 -2.46 -10.18 3.06
C GLY A 184 -2.17 -8.83 2.43
N THR A 185 -2.50 -7.76 3.15
CA THR A 185 -2.09 -6.39 2.81
C THR A 185 -0.93 -5.99 3.71
N TYR A 186 0.09 -5.35 3.13
CA TYR A 186 1.27 -4.85 3.81
C TYR A 186 1.42 -3.36 3.55
N ARG A 187 1.82 -2.60 4.57
CA ARG A 187 1.97 -1.15 4.50
C ARG A 187 3.27 -0.68 5.12
N GLY A 188 3.87 0.36 4.55
CA GLY A 188 5.00 1.04 5.14
C GLY A 188 5.07 2.51 4.75
N ALA A 189 5.85 3.27 5.53
CA ALA A 189 6.33 4.56 5.07
C ALA A 189 7.30 4.32 3.90
N GLY A 190 7.05 4.95 2.75
CA GLY A 190 8.00 5.00 1.65
C GLY A 190 8.91 6.21 1.80
N LEU A 191 10.09 6.09 1.21
CA LEU A 191 11.30 6.76 1.73
C LEU A 191 11.49 8.21 1.24
N PHE A 192 10.57 8.68 0.39
CA PHE A 192 10.52 10.03 -0.17
C PHE A 192 9.19 10.74 0.15
N GLY A 193 8.60 10.46 1.31
CA GLY A 193 7.36 11.11 1.80
C GLY A 193 6.05 10.51 1.26
N GLY A 194 6.09 9.66 0.23
CA GLY A 194 4.96 8.85 -0.20
C GLY A 194 4.92 7.50 0.54
N GLN A 195 3.81 7.16 1.20
CA GLN A 195 3.61 5.81 1.76
C GLN A 195 3.48 4.74 0.66
N TRP A 196 3.57 3.47 1.04
CA TRP A 196 3.31 2.34 0.14
C TRP A 196 2.39 1.30 0.78
N VAL A 197 1.53 0.69 -0.04
CA VAL A 197 0.64 -0.41 0.32
C VAL A 197 0.67 -1.44 -0.78
N ILE A 198 0.91 -2.70 -0.44
CA ILE A 198 0.88 -3.82 -1.38
C ILE A 198 0.00 -4.92 -0.79
N THR A 199 -1.00 -5.35 -1.55
CA THR A 199 -1.80 -6.53 -1.26
C THR A 199 -1.31 -7.69 -2.10
N VAL A 200 -1.14 -8.85 -1.47
CA VAL A 200 -0.84 -10.12 -2.14
C VAL A 200 -2.04 -11.05 -2.00
N SER A 201 -2.55 -11.57 -3.11
CA SER A 201 -3.63 -12.55 -3.14
C SER A 201 -3.14 -13.94 -2.70
N PRO A 202 -4.03 -14.87 -2.28
CA PRO A 202 -3.66 -16.26 -2.01
C PRO A 202 -3.04 -17.01 -3.20
N ARG A 203 -3.13 -16.47 -4.42
CA ARG A 203 -2.50 -16.99 -5.64
C ARG A 203 -1.15 -16.32 -5.97
N GLY A 204 -0.66 -15.41 -5.12
CA GLY A 204 0.57 -14.66 -5.36
C GLY A 204 0.42 -13.49 -6.34
N THR A 205 -0.80 -13.04 -6.65
CA THR A 205 -1.03 -11.79 -7.41
C THR A 205 -0.68 -10.61 -6.52
N LEU A 206 0.10 -9.66 -7.01
CA LEU A 206 0.53 -8.48 -6.26
C LEU A 206 -0.14 -7.24 -6.85
N SER A 207 -0.80 -6.42 -6.04
CA SER A 207 -1.26 -5.08 -6.45
C SER A 207 -1.17 -4.04 -5.34
N GLY A 208 -1.24 -2.74 -5.68
CA GLY A 208 -1.28 -1.66 -4.71
C GLY A 208 -0.68 -0.34 -5.21
N ARG A 209 0.03 0.38 -4.31
CA ARG A 209 0.72 1.65 -4.58
C ARG A 209 2.07 1.76 -3.88
N VAL A 210 3.03 2.40 -4.55
CA VAL A 210 4.33 2.81 -3.99
C VAL A 210 4.54 4.28 -4.35
N GLY A 211 4.34 5.18 -3.38
CA GLY A 211 4.23 6.61 -3.66
C GLY A 211 3.01 6.91 -4.54
N GLY A 212 3.17 7.77 -5.55
CA GLY A 212 2.10 8.06 -6.51
C GLY A 212 1.86 6.96 -7.55
N CYS A 213 2.82 6.05 -7.76
CA CYS A 213 2.68 4.94 -8.69
C CYS A 213 1.75 3.85 -8.15
N SER A 214 0.84 3.41 -9.02
CA SER A 214 0.10 2.15 -8.88
C SER A 214 1.02 0.98 -9.26
N VAL A 215 0.78 -0.18 -8.65
CA VAL A 215 1.62 -1.37 -8.78
C VAL A 215 0.75 -2.57 -9.14
N GLN A 216 1.22 -3.37 -10.11
CA GLN A 216 0.64 -4.69 -10.44
C GLN A 216 1.75 -5.70 -10.77
N GLY A 217 1.61 -6.96 -10.35
CA GLY A 217 2.58 -8.00 -10.65
C GLY A 217 2.33 -9.28 -9.86
N SER A 218 3.40 -9.91 -9.37
CA SER A 218 3.32 -11.19 -8.66
C SER A 218 4.41 -11.38 -7.61
N ALA A 219 4.13 -12.27 -6.66
CA ALA A 219 5.05 -12.75 -5.66
C ALA A 219 4.86 -14.27 -5.44
N ALA A 220 5.92 -15.06 -5.58
CA ALA A 220 5.86 -16.52 -5.51
C ALA A 220 6.96 -17.10 -4.61
N PRO A 221 6.72 -18.19 -3.85
CA PRO A 221 7.75 -18.84 -3.03
C PRO A 221 9.00 -19.20 -3.84
N ARG A 222 10.19 -18.87 -3.34
CA ARG A 222 11.47 -19.13 -4.02
C ARG A 222 12.17 -20.40 -3.51
N ALA A 223 11.94 -20.76 -2.25
CA ALA A 223 12.39 -22.01 -1.63
C ALA A 223 11.33 -22.44 -0.59
N PRO A 224 11.07 -23.74 -0.38
CA PRO A 224 10.00 -24.19 0.51
C PRO A 224 10.25 -23.85 1.99
N ASP A 225 11.51 -23.91 2.45
CA ASP A 225 11.89 -23.88 3.87
C ASP A 225 12.49 -22.54 4.36
N SER A 226 12.49 -21.51 3.52
CA SER A 226 12.93 -20.14 3.85
C SER A 226 11.81 -19.16 3.53
N ALA A 227 11.64 -18.09 4.32
CA ALA A 227 10.56 -17.10 4.21
C ALA A 227 10.66 -16.18 2.97
N LEU A 228 11.21 -16.70 1.87
CA LEU A 228 11.73 -15.99 0.72
C LEU A 228 10.83 -16.19 -0.51
N TYR A 229 10.47 -15.07 -1.13
CA TYR A 229 9.61 -15.01 -2.29
C TYR A 229 10.32 -14.24 -3.41
N SER A 230 10.18 -14.68 -4.66
CA SER A 230 10.55 -13.89 -5.84
C SER A 230 9.43 -12.91 -6.15
N VAL A 231 9.75 -11.66 -6.47
CA VAL A 231 8.77 -10.58 -6.69
C VAL A 231 9.01 -9.84 -8.00
N THR A 232 7.92 -9.57 -8.72
CA THR A 232 7.87 -8.69 -9.89
C THR A 232 6.82 -7.61 -9.66
N MET A 233 7.16 -6.36 -9.95
CA MET A 233 6.28 -5.19 -9.84
C MET A 233 6.35 -4.37 -11.13
N ASN A 234 5.22 -4.13 -11.78
CA ASN A 234 5.08 -3.19 -12.89
C ASN A 234 4.46 -1.89 -12.33
N LEU A 235 5.01 -0.74 -12.70
CA LEU A 235 4.57 0.57 -12.21
C LEU A 235 3.71 1.29 -13.25
N SER A 236 2.60 1.89 -12.83
CA SER A 236 1.72 2.68 -13.69
C SER A 236 1.08 3.85 -12.95
N GLY A 237 0.82 4.93 -13.68
CA GLY A 237 0.22 6.16 -13.15
C GLY A 237 0.36 7.31 -14.13
N ASP A 238 -0.21 8.45 -13.78
CA ASP A 238 -0.09 9.67 -14.59
C ASP A 238 1.30 10.30 -14.48
N GLU A 239 1.58 11.22 -15.41
CA GLU A 239 2.88 11.89 -15.54
C GLU A 239 3.17 12.93 -14.43
N ASN A 240 2.19 13.28 -13.59
CA ASN A 240 2.37 14.21 -12.48
C ASN A 240 2.64 13.51 -11.15
N THR A 241 2.16 12.26 -10.99
CA THR A 241 2.28 11.50 -9.73
C THR A 241 3.22 10.29 -9.81
N CYS A 242 3.45 9.72 -11.00
CA CYS A 242 4.28 8.52 -11.20
C CYS A 242 5.44 8.69 -12.19
N ALA A 243 5.57 9.82 -12.89
CA ALA A 243 6.80 10.09 -13.65
C ALA A 243 8.02 10.21 -12.71
N PRO A 244 9.23 9.80 -13.16
CA PRO A 244 9.56 9.19 -14.46
C PRO A 244 9.45 7.65 -14.47
N TYR A 245 8.72 7.04 -13.54
CA TYR A 245 8.73 5.57 -13.31
C TYR A 245 7.52 4.82 -13.90
N SER A 246 6.49 5.52 -14.35
CA SER A 246 5.35 4.91 -15.06
C SER A 246 5.81 4.12 -16.29
N GLY A 247 5.30 2.90 -16.46
CA GLY A 247 5.73 1.97 -17.51
C GLY A 247 7.01 1.18 -17.21
N SER A 248 7.66 1.38 -16.06
CA SER A 248 8.84 0.59 -15.66
C SER A 248 8.47 -0.74 -14.98
N GLN A 249 9.32 -1.75 -15.15
CA GLN A 249 9.27 -3.00 -14.39
C GLN A 249 10.41 -3.07 -13.36
N GLN A 250 10.11 -3.61 -12.20
CA GLN A 250 11.02 -3.85 -11.09
C GLN A 250 10.97 -5.34 -10.72
N VAL A 251 12.12 -5.95 -10.40
CA VAL A 251 12.23 -7.38 -10.02
C VAL A 251 13.15 -7.56 -8.82
N GLY A 252 12.91 -8.62 -8.05
CA GLY A 252 13.78 -9.00 -6.94
C GLY A 252 13.15 -10.01 -6.00
N VAL A 253 13.20 -9.73 -4.70
CA VAL A 253 12.82 -10.66 -3.63
C VAL A 253 12.02 -9.98 -2.52
N ALA A 254 11.22 -10.77 -1.80
CA ALA A 254 10.62 -10.37 -0.54
C ALA A 254 10.86 -11.39 0.57
N PHE A 255 10.99 -10.92 1.81
CA PHE A 255 11.10 -11.74 3.01
C PHE A 255 9.86 -11.51 3.88
N LEU A 256 9.17 -12.58 4.24
CA LEU A 256 8.06 -12.53 5.18
C LEU A 256 8.61 -12.54 6.61
N ARG A 257 8.12 -11.64 7.46
CA ARG A 257 8.43 -11.56 8.90
C ARG A 257 7.28 -12.13 9.71
N PHE A 258 7.63 -12.70 10.86
CA PHE A 258 6.72 -13.37 11.77
C PHE A 258 6.84 -12.78 13.18
N ASP A 259 5.78 -12.91 13.97
CA ASP A 259 5.80 -12.64 15.41
C ASP A 259 6.22 -13.87 16.23
N ALA A 260 6.22 -13.73 17.56
CA ALA A 260 6.56 -14.82 18.49
C ALA A 260 5.56 -15.99 18.48
N ALA A 261 4.40 -15.85 17.83
CA ALA A 261 3.42 -16.91 17.62
C ALA A 261 3.55 -17.56 16.22
N ASN A 262 4.58 -17.21 15.45
CA ASN A 262 4.78 -17.60 14.04
C ASN A 262 3.66 -17.12 13.10
N VAL A 263 2.99 -16.00 13.42
CA VAL A 263 2.02 -15.36 12.53
C VAL A 263 2.72 -14.28 11.70
N PRO A 264 2.51 -14.22 10.36
CA PRO A 264 3.06 -13.16 9.53
C PRO A 264 2.65 -11.75 10.00
N ASN A 265 3.63 -10.92 10.38
CA ASN A 265 3.44 -9.60 10.97
C ASN A 265 4.00 -8.45 10.11
N GLY A 266 4.70 -8.78 9.02
CA GLY A 266 5.26 -7.78 8.11
C GLY A 266 6.06 -8.41 6.98
N ILE A 267 6.57 -7.55 6.10
CA ILE A 267 7.33 -7.93 4.93
C ILE A 267 8.52 -6.98 4.73
N TRP A 268 9.55 -7.49 4.08
CA TRP A 268 10.55 -6.69 3.38
C TRP A 268 10.46 -7.00 1.88
N ILE A 269 10.56 -5.98 1.02
CA ILE A 269 10.62 -6.18 -0.44
C ILE A 269 11.82 -5.41 -0.98
N PHE A 270 12.64 -6.08 -1.79
CA PHE A 270 13.83 -5.55 -2.44
C PHE A 270 13.64 -5.72 -3.94
N THR A 271 13.55 -4.64 -4.69
CA THR A 271 13.48 -4.71 -6.16
C THR A 271 14.42 -3.71 -6.80
N ARG A 272 15.14 -4.17 -7.82
CA ARG A 272 15.89 -3.32 -8.76
C ARG A 272 15.09 -3.19 -10.07
N ASN A 273 15.39 -2.17 -10.85
CA ASN A 273 14.80 -2.03 -12.19
C ASN A 273 15.17 -3.21 -13.12
N ALA A 274 14.20 -3.60 -13.94
CA ALA A 274 14.36 -4.56 -15.04
C ALA A 274 14.17 -3.89 -16.41
N THR A 275 13.22 -2.96 -16.54
CA THR A 275 12.94 -2.21 -17.78
C THR A 275 12.48 -0.77 -17.48
N GLY A 276 12.77 0.17 -18.39
CA GLY A 276 12.40 1.58 -18.25
C GLY A 276 13.38 2.38 -17.39
N THR A 277 12.90 3.43 -16.73
CA THR A 277 13.73 4.36 -15.96
C THR A 277 14.37 3.68 -14.74
N PRO A 278 15.70 3.77 -14.54
CA PRO A 278 16.38 3.19 -13.38
C PRO A 278 15.81 3.67 -12.05
N ASN A 279 15.40 2.71 -11.21
CA ASN A 279 15.00 2.91 -9.83
C ASN A 279 15.33 1.66 -9.01
N THR A 280 15.24 1.74 -7.69
CA THR A 280 15.42 0.62 -6.76
C THR A 280 14.61 0.90 -5.49
N TYR A 281 13.87 -0.10 -5.03
CA TYR A 281 13.04 0.00 -3.84
C TYR A 281 13.52 -0.97 -2.77
N VAL A 282 13.63 -0.45 -1.54
CA VAL A 282 13.67 -1.25 -0.31
C VAL A 282 12.44 -0.86 0.51
N LEU A 283 11.46 -1.76 0.56
CA LEU A 283 10.17 -1.54 1.20
C LEU A 283 10.13 -2.32 2.52
N ASN A 284 10.10 -1.60 3.65
CA ASN A 284 9.89 -2.14 4.99
C ASN A 284 8.42 -1.92 5.38
N GLY A 285 7.66 -2.96 5.67
CA GLY A 285 6.22 -2.82 5.95
C GLY A 285 5.67 -3.82 6.95
N LEU A 286 4.68 -3.40 7.71
CA LEU A 286 3.90 -4.23 8.61
C LEU A 286 2.74 -4.87 7.86
N ALA A 287 2.24 -6.01 8.34
CA ALA A 287 1.03 -6.63 7.83
C ALA A 287 -0.20 -6.00 8.48
N ASP A 288 -1.24 -5.73 7.69
CA ASP A 288 -2.56 -5.38 8.22
C ASP A 288 -3.10 -6.55 9.06
N PRO A 289 -3.82 -6.29 10.18
CA PRO A 289 -4.41 -7.34 10.99
C PRO A 289 -5.27 -8.30 10.17
N ARG A 290 -5.02 -9.60 10.32
CA ARG A 290 -5.73 -10.70 9.64
C ARG A 290 -7.14 -10.88 10.22
N GLN A 291 -8.03 -9.94 9.89
CA GLN A 291 -9.47 -10.01 10.14
C GLN A 291 -10.07 -11.30 9.54
N PRO A 292 -11.13 -11.88 10.13
CA PRO A 292 -11.82 -13.03 9.55
C PRO A 292 -12.36 -12.69 8.16
N ASN A 293 -11.97 -13.50 7.17
CA ASN A 293 -12.49 -13.38 5.81
C ASN A 293 -13.95 -13.85 5.76
N ILE A 294 -14.89 -12.91 5.68
CA ILE A 294 -16.31 -13.19 5.42
C ILE A 294 -16.58 -12.92 3.93
N PRO A 295 -16.49 -13.92 3.04
CA PRO A 295 -16.90 -13.76 1.64
C PRO A 295 -18.43 -13.61 1.57
N SER A 296 -18.89 -12.74 0.67
CA SER A 296 -20.30 -12.56 0.39
C SER A 296 -20.72 -13.39 -0.84
N PRO A 297 -21.92 -13.99 -0.85
CA PRO A 297 -22.46 -14.65 -2.05
C PRO A 297 -22.77 -13.67 -3.20
N THR A 298 -22.87 -12.37 -2.91
CA THR A 298 -23.18 -11.31 -3.88
C THR A 298 -22.21 -10.13 -3.76
N PRO A 299 -21.47 -9.77 -4.82
CA PRO A 299 -20.64 -8.57 -4.84
C PRO A 299 -21.48 -7.31 -4.63
N LEU A 300 -21.23 -6.57 -3.54
CA LEU A 300 -21.89 -5.28 -3.30
C LEU A 300 -21.10 -4.12 -3.92
N SER A 301 -21.83 -3.10 -4.37
CA SER A 301 -21.25 -1.80 -4.73
C SER A 301 -21.13 -0.91 -3.49
N ILE A 302 -20.00 -0.21 -3.39
CA ILE A 302 -19.75 0.82 -2.38
C ILE A 302 -20.23 2.22 -2.81
N ALA A 303 -20.45 2.41 -4.12
CA ALA A 303 -20.72 3.72 -4.69
C ALA A 303 -22.13 4.22 -4.33
N GLY A 304 -22.21 5.48 -3.90
CA GLY A 304 -23.45 6.10 -3.44
C GLY A 304 -23.20 7.28 -2.51
N ASN A 305 -24.29 7.86 -2.00
CA ASN A 305 -24.28 8.83 -0.91
C ASN A 305 -24.57 8.11 0.42
N TRP A 306 -23.86 8.50 1.48
CA TRP A 306 -23.85 7.79 2.76
C TRP A 306 -24.02 8.76 3.93
N ALA A 307 -24.76 8.35 4.96
CA ALA A 307 -24.98 9.09 6.20
C ALA A 307 -24.96 8.14 7.41
N GLY A 308 -24.55 8.62 8.58
CA GLY A 308 -24.49 7.80 9.79
C GLY A 308 -23.76 8.45 10.95
N THR A 309 -23.11 7.63 11.78
CA THR A 309 -22.47 8.09 13.02
C THR A 309 -21.03 7.62 13.19
N LEU A 310 -20.24 8.48 13.84
CA LEU A 310 -18.93 8.18 14.41
C LEU A 310 -19.06 7.69 15.84
N LYS A 311 -18.22 6.72 16.19
CA LYS A 311 -17.89 6.35 17.57
C LYS A 311 -16.42 6.72 17.79
N LEU A 312 -16.23 7.86 18.46
CA LEU A 312 -14.92 8.43 18.76
C LEU A 312 -14.17 7.60 19.83
N PRO A 313 -12.83 7.65 19.87
CA PRO A 313 -12.04 7.03 20.93
C PRO A 313 -12.33 7.64 22.31
N ALA A 314 -12.05 6.87 23.37
CA ALA A 314 -12.22 7.36 24.75
C ALA A 314 -11.36 8.61 25.00
N GLY A 315 -11.96 9.67 25.53
CA GLY A 315 -11.30 10.96 25.76
C GLY A 315 -11.26 11.90 24.55
N VAL A 316 -11.80 11.50 23.38
CA VAL A 316 -11.87 12.35 22.18
C VAL A 316 -13.26 12.97 22.06
N THR A 317 -13.32 14.30 22.16
CA THR A 317 -14.55 15.10 21.95
C THR A 317 -14.61 15.61 20.51
N GLY A 318 -15.76 15.46 19.85
CA GLY A 318 -15.98 15.94 18.49
C GLY A 318 -17.39 15.60 18.00
N ASP A 319 -17.64 15.91 16.74
CA ASP A 319 -18.94 15.67 16.09
C ASP A 319 -19.21 14.16 15.93
N SER A 320 -20.41 13.70 16.26
CA SER A 320 -20.78 12.29 16.16
C SER A 320 -21.53 11.92 14.86
N GLY A 321 -21.94 12.89 14.05
CA GLY A 321 -22.57 12.66 12.74
C GLY A 321 -21.54 12.66 11.61
N ILE A 322 -21.71 11.76 10.64
CA ILE A 322 -20.86 11.66 9.45
C ILE A 322 -21.71 11.46 8.19
N TRP A 323 -21.35 12.19 7.14
CA TRP A 323 -22.00 12.14 5.83
C TRP A 323 -20.95 12.07 4.72
N GLY A 324 -21.35 11.72 3.51
CA GLY A 324 -20.48 11.85 2.35
C GLY A 324 -20.89 10.98 1.17
N SER A 325 -19.91 10.63 0.36
CA SER A 325 -20.08 9.89 -0.88
C SER A 325 -18.90 8.98 -1.20
N VAL A 326 -19.15 7.97 -2.03
CA VAL A 326 -18.14 7.15 -2.69
C VAL A 326 -18.46 7.06 -4.18
N LEU A 327 -17.49 7.33 -5.03
CA LEU A 327 -17.57 7.22 -6.48
C LEU A 327 -17.37 5.76 -6.95
N PRO A 328 -17.84 5.38 -8.15
CA PRO A 328 -17.62 4.03 -8.71
C PRO A 328 -16.15 3.62 -8.90
N ASP A 329 -15.23 4.58 -8.96
CA ASP A 329 -13.79 4.32 -9.05
C ASP A 329 -13.12 4.06 -7.67
N GLY A 330 -13.89 4.16 -6.58
CA GLY A 330 -13.44 4.03 -5.20
C GLY A 330 -13.02 5.35 -4.55
N GLY A 331 -12.99 6.48 -5.26
CA GLY A 331 -12.73 7.79 -4.67
C GLY A 331 -13.82 8.15 -3.67
N PHE A 332 -13.45 8.49 -2.44
CA PHE A 332 -14.42 8.77 -1.36
C PHE A 332 -14.13 10.10 -0.67
N PHE A 333 -15.19 10.70 -0.14
CA PHE A 333 -15.12 11.89 0.71
C PHE A 333 -16.22 11.79 1.77
N PHE A 334 -15.83 11.72 3.03
CA PHE A 334 -16.72 11.81 4.18
C PHE A 334 -16.41 13.07 5.01
N TYR A 335 -17.40 13.61 5.70
CA TYR A 335 -17.28 14.80 6.53
C TYR A 335 -18.19 14.77 7.75
N THR A 336 -17.83 15.51 8.81
CA THR A 336 -18.74 15.76 9.94
C THR A 336 -19.52 17.05 9.73
N ASP A 337 -20.78 17.09 10.14
CA ASP A 337 -21.51 18.36 10.24
C ASP A 337 -20.97 19.17 11.43
N SER A 338 -20.75 20.47 11.20
CA SER A 338 -19.96 21.36 12.06
C SER A 338 -20.24 22.80 11.66
N SER A 339 -20.32 23.70 12.64
CA SER A 339 -20.84 25.06 12.46
C SER A 339 -19.84 26.10 11.93
N PHE A 340 -18.64 25.71 11.49
CA PHE A 340 -17.58 26.66 11.11
C PHE A 340 -16.61 26.11 10.04
N ASN A 341 -16.09 24.90 10.28
CA ASN A 341 -15.31 24.10 9.34
C ASN A 341 -15.60 22.62 9.61
N HIS A 342 -15.82 21.84 8.57
CA HIS A 342 -16.08 20.39 8.69
C HIS A 342 -14.77 19.63 8.94
N ASN A 343 -14.79 18.56 9.75
CA ASN A 343 -13.73 17.56 9.65
C ASN A 343 -13.96 16.77 8.36
N ALA A 344 -12.91 16.41 7.62
CA ALA A 344 -13.03 15.75 6.32
C ALA A 344 -12.07 14.55 6.21
N LEU A 345 -12.60 13.38 5.84
CA LEU A 345 -11.83 12.16 5.58
C LEU A 345 -12.01 11.76 4.11
N TYR A 346 -10.95 11.79 3.31
CA TYR A 346 -11.02 11.55 1.87
C TYR A 346 -9.80 10.79 1.33
N GLY A 347 -9.94 10.20 0.14
CA GLY A 347 -8.90 9.39 -0.51
C GLY A 347 -9.53 8.39 -1.48
N ARG A 348 -8.93 7.20 -1.63
CA ARG A 348 -9.47 6.13 -2.47
C ARG A 348 -9.55 4.78 -1.76
N LEU A 349 -10.71 4.15 -1.84
CA LEU A 349 -10.95 2.78 -1.38
C LEU A 349 -10.64 1.77 -2.50
N ILE A 350 -9.96 0.68 -2.15
CA ILE A 350 -9.67 -0.48 -3.01
C ILE A 350 -10.32 -1.71 -2.39
N ARG A 351 -10.97 -2.57 -3.20
CA ARG A 351 -11.56 -3.83 -2.73
C ARG A 351 -10.47 -4.80 -2.27
N TYR A 352 -10.63 -5.36 -1.07
CA TYR A 352 -9.64 -6.23 -0.43
C TYR A 352 -9.36 -7.49 -1.29
N HIS A 353 -8.07 -7.79 -1.50
CA HIS A 353 -7.57 -8.82 -2.43
C HIS A 353 -8.04 -8.71 -3.90
N GLU A 354 -8.62 -7.58 -4.34
CA GLU A 354 -9.22 -7.39 -5.69
C GLU A 354 -10.29 -8.44 -6.07
N ASN A 355 -10.81 -9.17 -5.08
CA ASN A 355 -11.75 -10.26 -5.31
C ASN A 355 -13.18 -9.76 -5.08
N GLU A 356 -14.01 -9.80 -6.13
CA GLU A 356 -15.37 -9.26 -6.16
C GLU A 356 -16.30 -9.88 -5.09
N SER A 357 -16.05 -11.12 -4.66
CA SER A 357 -16.79 -11.78 -3.57
C SER A 357 -16.48 -11.20 -2.18
N PHE A 358 -15.52 -10.27 -2.04
CA PHE A 358 -15.25 -9.58 -0.78
C PHE A 358 -15.94 -8.23 -0.74
N ASN A 359 -16.76 -8.01 0.29
CA ASN A 359 -17.38 -6.72 0.59
C ASN A 359 -16.51 -5.83 1.48
N ARG A 360 -15.21 -6.16 1.65
CA ARG A 360 -14.24 -5.38 2.41
C ARG A 360 -13.42 -4.47 1.49
N PHE A 361 -13.18 -3.23 1.92
CA PHE A 361 -12.44 -2.21 1.19
C PHE A 361 -11.47 -1.48 2.13
N VAL A 362 -10.34 -1.03 1.60
CA VAL A 362 -9.29 -0.34 2.38
C VAL A 362 -8.72 0.88 1.64
N THR A 363 -8.16 1.88 2.33
CA THR A 363 -7.52 3.02 1.65
C THR A 363 -6.25 2.65 0.90
N ALA A 364 -6.03 3.32 -0.24
CA ALA A 364 -4.87 3.24 -1.11
C ALA A 364 -3.64 4.03 -0.60
N ASN A 365 -3.52 4.20 0.72
CA ASN A 365 -2.57 5.09 1.43
C ASN A 365 -2.62 6.58 1.03
N ASP A 366 -3.55 6.97 0.16
CA ASP A 366 -3.89 8.36 -0.18
C ASP A 366 -4.92 8.98 0.78
N GLY A 367 -5.35 8.22 1.79
CA GLY A 367 -6.25 8.67 2.85
C GLY A 367 -5.70 9.90 3.57
N VAL A 368 -6.53 10.94 3.67
CA VAL A 368 -6.25 12.19 4.37
C VAL A 368 -7.40 12.49 5.31
N PHE A 369 -7.07 12.89 6.53
CA PHE A 369 -8.00 13.45 7.50
C PHE A 369 -7.63 14.91 7.75
N PHE A 370 -8.54 15.82 7.44
CA PHE A 370 -8.50 17.19 7.94
C PHE A 370 -9.20 17.24 9.30
N ASP A 371 -8.45 17.60 10.32
CA ASP A 371 -8.91 17.78 11.69
C ASP A 371 -8.91 19.28 12.02
N ARG A 372 -10.10 19.83 12.25
CA ARG A 372 -10.31 21.26 12.57
C ARG A 372 -9.71 21.69 13.91
N LEU A 373 -9.35 20.74 14.78
CA LEU A 373 -8.81 20.99 16.12
C LEU A 373 -7.29 20.74 16.23
N LEU A 374 -6.63 20.28 15.16
CA LEU A 374 -5.20 19.91 15.18
C LEU A 374 -4.25 21.11 15.39
N GLY A 375 -4.71 22.33 15.08
CA GLY A 375 -3.96 23.58 15.28
C GLY A 375 -4.24 24.16 16.66
N GLY A 376 -3.30 24.02 17.59
CA GLY A 376 -3.43 24.45 19.00
C GLY A 376 -3.36 25.96 19.27
N THR A 377 -3.81 26.81 18.34
CA THR A 377 -3.93 28.27 18.53
C THR A 377 -5.34 28.74 18.11
N GLY A 378 -5.75 29.93 18.57
CA GLY A 378 -7.15 30.41 18.51
C GLY A 378 -7.68 30.80 17.13
N ASP A 379 -7.04 30.34 16.05
CA ASP A 379 -7.20 30.84 14.68
C ASP A 379 -7.98 29.87 13.77
N TYR A 380 -8.43 28.73 14.31
CA TYR A 380 -9.36 27.77 13.68
C TYR A 380 -8.96 27.18 12.30
N GLN A 381 -7.67 27.27 11.91
CA GLN A 381 -7.19 26.84 10.60
C GLN A 381 -7.10 25.30 10.41
N GLY A 382 -7.17 24.53 11.50
CA GLY A 382 -7.09 23.06 11.48
C GLY A 382 -5.75 22.49 10.99
N GLY A 383 -5.73 21.21 10.61
CA GLY A 383 -4.54 20.57 10.07
C GLY A 383 -4.82 19.27 9.31
N TYR A 384 -3.99 18.98 8.31
CA TYR A 384 -4.08 17.77 7.49
C TYR A 384 -3.16 16.66 8.01
N VAL A 385 -3.73 15.51 8.32
CA VAL A 385 -3.00 14.25 8.53
C VAL A 385 -3.10 13.42 7.26
N GLY A 386 -1.95 13.10 6.65
CA GLY A 386 -1.87 12.20 5.49
C GLY A 386 -1.51 10.77 5.88
N GLY A 387 -1.85 9.81 5.02
CA GLY A 387 -1.56 8.39 5.25
C GLY A 387 -2.52 7.73 6.24
N VAL A 388 -3.78 8.16 6.20
CA VAL A 388 -4.85 7.66 7.06
C VAL A 388 -5.33 6.30 6.57
N LEU A 389 -5.24 5.33 7.46
CA LEU A 389 -5.72 3.97 7.21
C LEU A 389 -7.23 3.96 7.41
N VAL A 390 -7.97 3.42 6.45
CA VAL A 390 -9.41 3.19 6.52
C VAL A 390 -9.65 1.73 6.15
N ASP A 391 -10.50 1.07 6.92
CA ASP A 391 -10.96 -0.30 6.69
C ASP A 391 -12.49 -0.31 6.78
N VAL A 392 -13.14 -0.89 5.78
CA VAL A 392 -14.58 -0.76 5.52
C VAL A 392 -15.14 -2.12 5.13
N SER A 393 -16.32 -2.48 5.63
CA SER A 393 -17.10 -3.65 5.22
C SER A 393 -18.52 -3.25 4.86
N LEU A 394 -19.07 -3.86 3.81
CA LEU A 394 -20.45 -3.67 3.37
C LEU A 394 -21.33 -4.87 3.71
N GLU A 395 -22.55 -4.55 4.16
CA GLU A 395 -23.59 -5.51 4.49
C GLU A 395 -24.80 -5.30 3.57
N SER A 396 -25.48 -6.40 3.22
CA SER A 396 -26.78 -6.43 2.52
C SER A 396 -27.65 -7.48 3.21
N THR A 397 -28.97 -7.32 3.16
CA THR A 397 -29.95 -8.22 3.79
C THR A 397 -30.21 -9.51 3.01
N GLY A 398 -29.22 -10.00 2.26
CA GLY A 398 -29.23 -11.30 1.56
C GLY A 398 -29.37 -11.25 0.04
N GLU A 399 -29.86 -10.14 -0.53
CA GLU A 399 -30.13 -10.02 -1.97
C GLU A 399 -28.99 -9.35 -2.76
N PRO A 400 -28.88 -9.59 -4.09
CA PRO A 400 -28.02 -8.81 -4.98
C PRO A 400 -28.57 -7.37 -5.11
N GLY A 401 -27.77 -6.36 -4.77
CA GLY A 401 -28.22 -4.97 -4.81
C GLY A 401 -27.20 -3.96 -4.24
N PRO A 402 -27.63 -2.70 -4.01
CA PRO A 402 -26.83 -1.74 -3.27
C PRO A 402 -26.64 -2.21 -1.81
N ALA A 403 -25.48 -1.90 -1.22
CA ALA A 403 -25.25 -2.20 0.19
C ALA A 403 -26.21 -1.42 1.09
N THR A 404 -26.84 -2.10 2.05
CA THR A 404 -27.80 -1.50 2.99
C THR A 404 -27.10 -0.82 4.17
N ARG A 405 -25.85 -1.20 4.45
CA ARG A 405 -25.04 -0.67 5.55
C ARG A 405 -23.55 -0.75 5.21
N MET A 406 -22.83 0.27 5.64
CA MET A 406 -21.36 0.36 5.62
C MET A 406 -20.90 0.43 7.08
N THR A 407 -19.99 -0.45 7.47
CA THR A 407 -19.30 -0.40 8.77
C THR A 407 -17.81 -0.22 8.53
N GLY A 408 -17.12 0.48 9.41
CA GLY A 408 -15.68 0.68 9.22
C GLY A 408 -14.97 1.37 10.38
N SER A 409 -13.69 1.63 10.16
CA SER A 409 -12.88 2.45 11.05
C SER A 409 -11.80 3.20 10.27
N TYR A 410 -11.32 4.30 10.84
CA TYR A 410 -10.13 4.98 10.35
C TYR A 410 -9.13 5.29 11.48
N SER A 411 -7.84 5.30 11.14
CA SER A 411 -6.77 5.60 12.09
C SER A 411 -5.52 6.22 11.47
N TYR A 412 -4.77 6.94 12.30
CA TYR A 412 -3.53 7.62 11.92
C TYR A 412 -2.53 7.68 13.09
N VAL A 413 -1.24 7.85 12.77
CA VAL A 413 -0.13 7.68 13.73
C VAL A 413 -0.21 8.66 14.92
N SER A 414 -0.73 9.86 14.70
CA SER A 414 -0.89 10.91 15.71
C SER A 414 -2.30 10.97 16.34
N GLN A 415 -3.11 9.91 16.21
CA GLN A 415 -4.51 9.94 16.63
C GLN A 415 -4.69 10.06 18.16
N PRO A 416 -5.41 11.09 18.65
CA PRO A 416 -5.75 11.22 20.07
C PRO A 416 -6.47 9.96 20.61
N GLY A 417 -6.09 9.54 21.81
CA GLY A 417 -6.62 8.32 22.44
C GLY A 417 -6.05 7.00 21.91
N GLY A 418 -5.30 6.98 20.80
CA GLY A 418 -4.55 5.80 20.34
C GLY A 418 -5.36 4.62 19.79
N TYR A 419 -6.70 4.76 19.68
CA TYR A 419 -7.59 3.76 19.08
C TYR A 419 -8.22 4.30 17.79
N PRO A 420 -8.56 3.46 16.80
CA PRO A 420 -9.27 3.88 15.58
C PRO A 420 -10.63 4.53 15.90
N THR A 421 -11.00 5.53 15.12
CA THR A 421 -12.39 6.04 15.12
C THR A 421 -13.24 5.05 14.34
N GLN A 422 -14.32 4.55 14.93
CA GLN A 422 -15.24 3.62 14.28
C GLN A 422 -16.40 4.39 13.64
N PHE A 423 -16.98 3.87 12.56
CA PHE A 423 -18.15 4.46 11.92
C PHE A 423 -19.15 3.42 11.43
N ILE A 424 -20.43 3.81 11.42
CA ILE A 424 -21.55 3.03 10.89
C ILE A 424 -22.41 3.97 10.06
N MET A 425 -22.59 3.64 8.78
CA MET A 425 -23.32 4.45 7.80
C MET A 425 -24.34 3.60 7.02
N GLN A 426 -25.34 4.26 6.48
CA GLN A 426 -26.40 3.73 5.62
C GLN A 426 -26.55 4.63 4.38
N PRO A 427 -27.18 4.16 3.29
CA PRO A 427 -27.45 5.01 2.14
C PRO A 427 -28.25 6.26 2.52
N ASP A 428 -27.76 7.44 2.13
CA ASP A 428 -28.34 8.73 2.51
C ASP A 428 -29.59 9.03 1.69
N SER A 429 -30.77 8.92 2.32
CA SER A 429 -32.06 9.11 1.67
C SER A 429 -32.31 10.54 1.18
N MET A 430 -31.62 11.55 1.73
CA MET A 430 -31.73 12.94 1.26
C MET A 430 -31.13 13.13 -0.14
N TYR A 431 -30.23 12.23 -0.54
CA TYR A 431 -29.58 12.21 -1.86
C TYR A 431 -29.99 10.97 -2.67
N ALA A 432 -31.13 10.35 -2.38
CA ALA A 432 -31.72 9.32 -3.23
C ALA A 432 -32.19 9.92 -4.57
N LEU A 433 -31.94 9.23 -5.69
CA LEU A 433 -32.42 9.66 -7.00
C LEU A 433 -33.93 9.34 -7.14
N PRO A 434 -34.79 10.30 -7.55
CA PRO A 434 -36.22 10.02 -7.75
C PRO A 434 -36.45 8.93 -8.79
N ARG A 435 -37.39 8.02 -8.53
CA ARG A 435 -37.69 6.88 -9.41
C ARG A 435 -37.99 7.34 -10.84
N GLY A 436 -37.31 6.72 -11.81
CA GLY A 436 -37.48 7.03 -13.24
C GLY A 436 -36.75 8.28 -13.73
N ARG A 437 -35.89 8.92 -12.91
CA ARG A 437 -34.92 9.93 -13.35
C ARG A 437 -33.53 9.32 -13.48
N GLU A 438 -32.72 9.86 -14.39
CA GLU A 438 -31.29 9.53 -14.55
C GLU A 438 -30.44 10.78 -14.19
N PRO A 439 -29.21 10.61 -13.68
CA PRO A 439 -28.35 11.72 -13.27
C PRO A 439 -27.85 12.53 -14.49
N ASN A 440 -28.34 13.76 -14.61
CA ASN A 440 -28.05 14.67 -15.72
C ASN A 440 -27.78 16.08 -15.17
N ILE A 441 -26.73 16.73 -15.67
CA ILE A 441 -26.35 18.12 -15.32
C ILE A 441 -27.55 19.07 -15.46
N ASN A 442 -28.41 18.88 -16.47
CA ASN A 442 -29.62 19.68 -16.67
C ASN A 442 -30.62 19.63 -15.50
N LEU A 443 -30.60 18.61 -14.64
CA LEU A 443 -31.44 18.57 -13.43
C LEU A 443 -30.93 19.55 -12.35
N ILE A 444 -29.61 19.73 -12.27
CA ILE A 444 -28.93 20.51 -11.24
C ILE A 444 -28.51 21.91 -11.70
N VAL A 445 -28.88 22.33 -12.91
CA VAL A 445 -28.74 23.73 -13.35
C VAL A 445 -29.49 24.69 -12.42
N GLY A 446 -28.85 25.80 -12.07
CA GLY A 446 -29.41 26.85 -11.21
C GLY A 446 -28.40 27.43 -10.24
N THR A 447 -28.88 28.30 -9.34
CA THR A 447 -28.07 28.97 -8.31
C THR A 447 -28.31 28.34 -6.96
N TYR A 448 -27.25 28.16 -6.16
CA TYR A 448 -27.28 27.55 -4.84
C TYR A 448 -26.53 28.43 -3.83
N ARG A 449 -27.08 28.62 -2.64
CA ARG A 449 -26.38 29.28 -1.52
C ARG A 449 -26.13 28.31 -0.37
N MET A 450 -24.88 28.22 0.05
CA MET A 450 -24.51 27.68 1.35
C MET A 450 -24.46 28.82 2.39
N PRO A 451 -25.13 28.67 3.56
CA PRO A 451 -24.95 29.59 4.69
C PRO A 451 -23.54 29.46 5.28
N GLY A 452 -23.11 30.41 6.11
CA GLY A 452 -21.74 30.47 6.64
C GLY A 452 -21.35 29.39 7.68
N THR A 453 -21.73 28.13 7.50
CA THR A 453 -21.29 26.99 8.33
C THR A 453 -20.01 26.32 7.83
N GLY A 454 -19.55 26.67 6.62
CA GLY A 454 -18.25 26.29 6.07
C GLY A 454 -17.40 27.51 5.72
N PHE A 455 -16.22 27.26 5.16
CA PHE A 455 -15.29 28.28 4.65
C PHE A 455 -14.98 29.39 5.66
N GLY A 456 -14.77 29.03 6.94
CA GLY A 456 -14.42 29.99 8.00
C GLY A 456 -15.53 30.98 8.37
N GLY A 457 -16.80 30.66 8.09
CA GLY A 457 -17.95 31.51 8.41
C GLY A 457 -18.56 32.26 7.23
N HIS A 458 -18.04 32.09 6.02
CA HIS A 458 -18.43 32.86 4.84
C HIS A 458 -19.60 32.23 4.07
N THR A 459 -20.57 33.04 3.64
CA THR A 459 -21.65 32.56 2.77
C THR A 459 -21.12 32.39 1.35
N THR A 460 -21.50 31.31 0.70
CA THR A 460 -21.02 30.97 -0.64
C THR A 460 -22.20 30.81 -1.60
N ASP A 461 -22.22 31.59 -2.68
CA ASP A 461 -23.13 31.41 -3.80
C ASP A 461 -22.39 30.73 -4.96
N ILE A 462 -22.99 29.70 -5.55
CA ILE A 462 -22.53 29.09 -6.81
C ILE A 462 -23.67 29.00 -7.82
N GLN A 463 -23.31 29.08 -9.09
CA GLN A 463 -24.18 28.82 -10.23
C GLN A 463 -23.65 27.59 -10.98
N VAL A 464 -24.54 26.65 -11.29
CA VAL A 464 -24.27 25.52 -12.19
C VAL A 464 -24.95 25.79 -13.52
N ALA A 465 -24.18 25.83 -14.61
CA ALA A 465 -24.68 26.01 -15.96
C ALA A 465 -24.87 24.66 -16.70
N ALA A 466 -25.57 24.68 -17.83
CA ALA A 466 -25.96 23.47 -18.57
C ALA A 466 -24.77 22.73 -19.24
N ASP A 467 -23.61 23.37 -19.38
CA ASP A 467 -22.36 22.75 -19.85
C ASP A 467 -21.57 22.07 -18.72
N GLY A 468 -22.09 22.12 -17.49
CA GLY A 468 -21.47 21.63 -16.27
C GLY A 468 -20.50 22.61 -15.62
N SER A 469 -20.30 23.82 -16.15
CA SER A 469 -19.45 24.81 -15.48
C SER A 469 -20.06 25.22 -14.13
N ILE A 470 -19.18 25.29 -13.11
CA ILE A 470 -19.48 25.87 -11.81
C ILE A 470 -18.77 27.23 -11.77
N THR A 471 -19.53 28.28 -11.52
CA THR A 471 -19.01 29.61 -11.17
C THR A 471 -19.60 30.04 -9.83
N GLY A 472 -19.01 31.04 -9.17
CA GLY A 472 -19.56 31.54 -7.91
C GLY A 472 -18.67 32.55 -7.21
N GLU A 473 -19.13 33.04 -6.06
CA GLU A 473 -18.38 33.94 -5.19
C GLU A 473 -18.68 33.64 -3.71
N THR A 474 -17.68 33.89 -2.86
CA THR A 474 -17.82 33.90 -1.39
C THR A 474 -18.01 35.32 -0.86
N SER A 475 -18.59 35.47 0.33
CA SER A 475 -18.77 36.79 0.97
C SER A 475 -17.48 37.55 1.30
N ASN A 476 -16.31 36.91 1.21
CA ASN A 476 -14.99 37.54 1.35
C ASN A 476 -14.25 37.76 0.01
N GLY A 477 -14.92 37.58 -1.13
CA GLY A 477 -14.36 37.94 -2.45
C GLY A 477 -13.41 36.91 -3.07
N CYS A 478 -13.57 35.62 -2.73
CA CYS A 478 -13.02 34.55 -3.57
C CYS A 478 -13.98 34.27 -4.73
N SER A 479 -13.47 34.33 -5.96
CA SER A 479 -14.18 33.79 -7.11
C SER A 479 -14.03 32.27 -7.13
N ILE A 480 -15.10 31.55 -7.47
CA ILE A 480 -15.15 30.09 -7.52
C ILE A 480 -15.23 29.65 -8.98
N VAL A 481 -14.42 28.65 -9.32
CA VAL A 481 -14.47 27.96 -10.62
C VAL A 481 -14.50 26.46 -10.40
N GLY A 482 -15.09 25.72 -11.33
CA GLY A 482 -15.05 24.26 -11.34
C GLY A 482 -15.86 23.68 -12.48
N LYS A 483 -15.88 22.35 -12.59
CA LYS A 483 -16.70 21.64 -13.57
C LYS A 483 -17.34 20.38 -12.99
N LEU A 484 -18.59 20.17 -13.34
CA LEU A 484 -19.29 18.90 -13.21
C LEU A 484 -19.21 18.13 -14.53
N LEU A 485 -18.80 16.88 -14.45
CA LEU A 485 -19.01 15.89 -15.50
C LEU A 485 -20.26 15.05 -15.16
N GLY A 486 -20.84 14.43 -16.19
CA GLY A 486 -22.10 13.69 -16.10
C GLY A 486 -22.07 12.47 -15.16
N GLY A 487 -23.22 11.81 -15.03
CA GLY A 487 -23.50 10.76 -14.04
C GLY A 487 -22.38 9.73 -13.87
N VAL A 488 -21.86 9.62 -12.65
CA VAL A 488 -20.78 8.67 -12.34
C VAL A 488 -21.40 7.33 -11.95
N GLY A 489 -21.68 6.52 -12.97
CA GLY A 489 -22.42 5.26 -12.84
C GLY A 489 -23.92 5.43 -13.10
N SER A 490 -24.58 4.34 -13.50
CA SER A 490 -26.02 4.32 -13.81
C SER A 490 -26.89 4.43 -12.56
N GLY A 491 -27.97 5.20 -12.61
CA GLY A 491 -28.97 5.30 -11.55
C GLY A 491 -28.52 5.90 -10.21
N LEU A 492 -27.27 6.40 -10.08
CA LEU A 492 -26.78 7.05 -8.87
C LEU A 492 -26.86 8.57 -8.97
N ASN A 493 -27.34 9.22 -7.91
CA ASN A 493 -27.26 10.68 -7.75
C ASN A 493 -25.83 11.11 -7.39
N LEU A 494 -24.90 10.94 -8.34
CA LEU A 494 -23.50 11.31 -8.24
C LEU A 494 -23.04 11.93 -9.56
N TYR A 495 -22.42 13.10 -9.45
CA TYR A 495 -21.77 13.84 -10.53
C TYR A 495 -20.28 13.95 -10.20
N ARG A 496 -19.37 13.87 -11.19
CA ARG A 496 -17.93 14.02 -10.92
C ARG A 496 -17.58 15.50 -10.90
N VAL A 497 -16.85 15.93 -9.87
CA VAL A 497 -16.32 17.28 -9.75
C VAL A 497 -14.87 17.27 -10.19
N GLU A 498 -14.49 18.19 -11.07
CA GLU A 498 -13.11 18.42 -11.51
C GLU A 498 -12.81 19.92 -11.58
N ALA A 499 -11.52 20.26 -11.54
CA ALA A 499 -11.01 21.63 -11.65
C ALA A 499 -11.61 22.62 -10.63
N PHE A 500 -12.17 22.14 -9.52
CA PHE A 500 -12.81 22.99 -8.52
C PHE A 500 -11.76 23.77 -7.73
N GLY A 501 -11.91 25.09 -7.66
CA GLY A 501 -10.90 25.94 -7.04
C GLY A 501 -11.39 27.35 -6.79
N TYR A 502 -10.54 28.09 -6.08
CA TYR A 502 -10.74 29.48 -5.75
C TYR A 502 -9.73 30.34 -6.51
N LEU A 503 -10.16 31.52 -6.92
CA LEU A 503 -9.34 32.54 -7.58
C LEU A 503 -9.54 33.86 -6.84
N GLU A 504 -8.58 34.77 -6.97
CA GLU A 504 -8.82 36.16 -6.57
C GLU A 504 -9.90 36.77 -7.47
N ALA A 505 -10.89 37.46 -6.89
CA ALA A 505 -11.89 38.17 -7.68
C ALA A 505 -11.23 39.25 -8.57
N ALA A 506 -11.69 39.33 -9.83
CA ALA A 506 -11.16 40.26 -10.82
C ALA A 506 -11.43 41.74 -10.51
N VAL A 507 -12.36 42.02 -9.57
CA VAL A 507 -12.68 43.36 -9.08
C VAL A 507 -12.59 43.35 -7.56
N LYS A 508 -11.61 44.06 -7.00
CA LYS A 508 -11.43 44.22 -5.55
C LYS A 508 -11.81 45.64 -5.11
N PRO A 509 -12.76 45.81 -4.16
CA PRO A 509 -12.87 47.04 -3.38
C PRO A 509 -11.56 47.32 -2.64
N ALA A 510 -11.13 48.59 -2.57
CA ALA A 510 -9.78 48.99 -2.19
C ALA A 510 -9.31 48.58 -0.77
N ASN A 511 -10.22 48.13 0.09
CA ASN A 511 -9.95 47.78 1.50
C ASN A 511 -10.18 46.28 1.81
N THR A 512 -10.29 45.43 0.78
CA THR A 512 -10.63 44.00 0.97
C THR A 512 -9.37 43.16 1.20
N ILE A 513 -9.38 42.32 2.23
CA ILE A 513 -8.38 41.25 2.40
C ILE A 513 -8.47 40.30 1.19
N GLY A 514 -7.33 39.85 0.67
CA GLY A 514 -7.28 39.00 -0.53
C GLY A 514 -7.94 37.63 -0.33
N CYS A 515 -8.20 36.91 -1.42
CA CYS A 515 -8.79 35.58 -1.32
C CYS A 515 -7.74 34.57 -0.82
N GLU A 516 -7.73 34.28 0.48
CA GLU A 516 -6.76 33.36 1.11
C GLU A 516 -6.80 31.96 0.47
N LEU A 517 -8.00 31.49 0.12
CA LEU A 517 -8.25 30.21 -0.54
C LEU A 517 -7.68 30.11 -1.97
N SER A 518 -7.44 31.25 -2.66
CA SER A 518 -6.97 31.29 -4.06
C SER A 518 -5.61 30.62 -4.29
N THR A 519 -4.85 30.45 -3.20
CA THR A 519 -3.51 29.86 -3.21
C THR A 519 -3.55 28.33 -3.06
N GLY A 520 -4.73 27.70 -3.02
CA GLY A 520 -4.92 26.26 -2.88
C GLY A 520 -4.73 25.44 -4.17
N PRO A 521 -4.59 24.10 -4.07
CA PRO A 521 -4.68 23.22 -5.23
C PRO A 521 -6.05 23.29 -5.92
N SER A 522 -6.03 23.00 -7.22
CA SER A 522 -7.22 22.52 -7.96
C SER A 522 -7.71 21.21 -7.34
N GLN A 523 -9.04 21.04 -7.25
CA GLN A 523 -9.69 19.99 -6.49
C GLN A 523 -10.63 19.16 -7.38
N SER A 524 -10.74 17.87 -7.05
CA SER A 524 -11.66 16.93 -7.69
C SER A 524 -12.42 16.12 -6.64
N GLY A 525 -13.55 15.53 -7.04
CA GLY A 525 -14.40 14.76 -6.14
C GLY A 525 -15.78 14.50 -6.73
N SER A 526 -16.83 14.77 -5.95
CA SER A 526 -18.21 14.43 -6.30
C SER A 526 -19.22 15.49 -5.89
N ALA A 527 -20.35 15.53 -6.59
CA ALA A 527 -21.52 16.31 -6.21
C ALA A 527 -22.79 15.44 -6.22
N ALA A 528 -23.81 15.83 -5.46
CA ALA A 528 -25.09 15.14 -5.36
C ALA A 528 -26.21 16.15 -5.09
N ALA A 529 -27.37 15.96 -5.74
CA ALA A 529 -28.52 16.86 -5.59
C ALA A 529 -29.39 16.48 -4.39
N ILE A 530 -30.04 17.45 -3.76
CA ILE A 530 -31.13 17.22 -2.79
C ILE A 530 -32.45 17.41 -3.56
N PHE A 531 -33.42 16.53 -3.31
CA PHE A 531 -34.73 16.55 -3.98
C PHE A 531 -35.88 16.77 -2.99
N ASP A 532 -36.95 17.42 -3.44
CA ASP A 532 -38.26 17.39 -2.77
C ASP A 532 -39.02 16.07 -3.08
N PRO A 533 -40.14 15.77 -2.40
CA PRO A 533 -40.97 14.59 -2.69
C PRO A 533 -41.48 14.50 -4.13
N GLU A 534 -41.63 15.64 -4.81
CA GLU A 534 -42.01 15.78 -6.22
C GLU A 534 -40.84 15.52 -7.20
N GLY A 535 -39.61 15.43 -6.68
CA GLY A 535 -38.37 15.14 -7.40
C GLY A 535 -37.71 16.35 -8.06
N ASN A 536 -38.08 17.58 -7.71
CA ASN A 536 -37.38 18.79 -8.11
C ASN A 536 -36.12 18.97 -7.26
N VAL A 537 -35.06 19.56 -7.84
CA VAL A 537 -33.82 19.83 -7.09
C VAL A 537 -34.00 21.04 -6.18
N THR A 538 -33.91 20.82 -4.88
CA THR A 538 -34.01 21.85 -3.82
C THR A 538 -32.67 22.23 -3.20
N GLY A 539 -31.60 21.47 -3.46
CA GLY A 539 -30.26 21.77 -2.98
C GLY A 539 -29.16 20.98 -3.70
N LEU A 540 -27.92 21.28 -3.38
CA LEU A 540 -26.72 20.69 -3.98
C LEU A 540 -25.61 20.54 -2.94
N ARG A 541 -25.02 19.35 -2.88
CA ARG A 541 -23.78 19.07 -2.14
C ARG A 541 -22.63 18.93 -3.12
N ILE A 542 -21.48 19.52 -2.81
CA ILE A 542 -20.20 19.35 -3.53
C ILE A 542 -19.12 18.99 -2.50
N LEU A 543 -18.43 17.88 -2.72
CA LEU A 543 -17.35 17.35 -1.90
C LEU A 543 -16.11 17.16 -2.78
N ALA A 544 -15.08 17.98 -2.60
CA ALA A 544 -13.87 17.94 -3.42
C ALA A 544 -12.61 18.13 -2.59
N ALA A 545 -11.49 17.58 -3.07
CA ALA A 545 -10.18 17.77 -2.45
C ALA A 545 -9.06 17.86 -3.49
N GLY A 546 -7.94 18.48 -3.10
CA GLY A 546 -6.77 18.67 -3.94
C GLY A 546 -5.44 18.57 -3.19
N LEU A 547 -4.36 18.34 -3.95
CA LEU A 547 -2.97 18.33 -3.50
C LEU A 547 -2.09 18.99 -4.55
N GLN A 548 -1.32 20.01 -4.17
CA GLN A 548 -0.24 20.59 -4.98
C GLN A 548 1.05 19.78 -4.79
N TYR A 549 1.96 19.83 -5.77
CA TYR A 549 3.31 19.27 -5.68
C TYR A 549 4.10 19.79 -4.45
N SER A 550 3.82 21.01 -4.00
CA SER A 550 4.36 21.63 -2.78
C SER A 550 3.94 20.94 -1.46
N GLY A 551 3.12 19.88 -1.52
CA GLY A 551 2.51 19.24 -0.35
C GLY A 551 1.25 19.94 0.17
N LYS A 552 0.93 21.14 -0.33
CA LYS A 552 -0.24 21.93 0.10
C LYS A 552 -1.54 21.25 -0.32
N ARG A 553 -2.48 21.15 0.62
CA ARG A 553 -3.81 20.56 0.43
C ARG A 553 -4.92 21.61 0.55
N ALA A 554 -6.02 21.38 -0.15
CA ALA A 554 -7.29 22.04 0.06
C ALA A 554 -8.41 20.98 0.02
N HIS A 555 -9.52 21.29 0.68
CA HIS A 555 -10.76 20.54 0.57
C HIS A 555 -11.94 21.52 0.55
N THR A 556 -13.04 21.08 -0.03
CA THR A 556 -14.29 21.83 -0.21
C THR A 556 -15.42 20.94 0.27
N VAL A 557 -16.19 21.42 1.25
CA VAL A 557 -17.52 20.90 1.59
C VAL A 557 -18.51 22.03 1.35
N PHE A 558 -19.28 21.92 0.27
CA PHE A 558 -20.41 22.80 -0.01
C PHE A 558 -21.70 22.02 0.23
N VAL A 559 -22.62 22.59 1.01
CA VAL A 559 -24.00 22.09 1.17
C VAL A 559 -24.93 23.29 1.08
N GLY A 560 -25.56 23.50 -0.07
CA GLY A 560 -26.32 24.71 -0.37
C GLY A 560 -27.74 24.44 -0.86
N ASN A 561 -28.67 25.30 -0.45
CA ASN A 561 -30.05 25.28 -0.91
C ASN A 561 -30.17 26.04 -2.24
N LYS A 562 -31.07 25.58 -3.12
CA LYS A 562 -31.38 26.25 -4.39
C LYS A 562 -32.07 27.60 -4.14
N ARG A 563 -31.91 28.53 -5.07
CA ARG A 563 -32.44 29.90 -5.04
C ARG A 563 -33.39 30.16 -6.20
#